data_AF-A0A0M9E5P3-F1
#
_entry.id   AF-A0A0M9E5P3-F1
#
_cell.length_a   1.000
_cell.length_b   1.000
_cell.length_c   1.000
_cell.angle_alpha   90.00
_cell.angle_beta   90.00
_cell.angle_gamma   90.00
#
_symmetry.space_group_name_H-M   'P 1'
#
loop_
_entity.id
_entity.type
_entity.pdbx_description
1 polymer ?
#
loop_
_entity_poly.entity_id
_entity_poly.type
_entity_poly.pdbx_seq_one_letter_code
_entity_poly.pdbx_strand_id
1 'polypeptide(L)'
;MRYKMKFLMTFLIFVCSVTTAIAGAYDGLWIGQIDITKVSEAVSKTDATTPSPVANPFLLKIILHVDASNQIRLLRDVTIMQKRYKQNNVDMIRRVLVTDNNLIPNFEGVVRRDGALVGIRLGSLAFDFDPTLNEFLVTGVFG
;
A
#
# COMPACT_ATOMS: atom_id res chain seq x y z
N MET A 1 66.33 -15.61 32.23
CA MET A 1 66.18 -15.87 30.78
C MET A 1 64.80 -15.38 30.34
N ARG A 2 64.76 -14.40 29.43
CA ARG A 2 63.53 -13.72 28.95
C ARG A 2 62.88 -14.55 27.83
N TYR A 3 61.57 -14.79 27.90
CA TYR A 3 60.75 -15.14 26.73
C TYR A 3 59.63 -14.10 26.61
N LYS A 4 59.67 -13.27 25.57
CA LYS A 4 58.55 -12.39 25.16
C LYS A 4 57.75 -13.13 24.10
N MET A 5 56.57 -13.62 24.46
CA MET A 5 55.62 -14.23 23.53
C MET A 5 54.85 -13.11 22.84
N LYS A 6 55.07 -12.91 21.53
CA LYS A 6 54.29 -11.96 20.71
C LYS A 6 53.03 -12.67 20.23
N PHE A 7 51.89 -12.35 20.82
CA PHE A 7 50.58 -12.84 20.39
C PHE A 7 50.10 -11.96 19.21
N LEU A 8 50.18 -12.48 18.00
CA LEU A 8 49.73 -11.80 16.79
C LEU A 8 48.25 -12.14 16.57
N MET A 9 47.35 -11.27 17.04
CA MET A 9 45.91 -11.43 16.87
C MET A 9 45.51 -10.92 15.49
N THR A 10 45.27 -11.83 14.55
CA THR A 10 44.80 -11.49 13.20
C THR A 10 43.29 -11.28 13.26
N PHE A 11 42.84 -10.05 13.05
CA PHE A 11 41.42 -9.69 13.04
C PHE A 11 40.85 -9.93 11.64
N LEU A 12 40.12 -11.03 11.45
CA LEU A 12 39.43 -11.32 10.19
C LEU A 12 38.18 -10.43 10.10
N ILE A 13 38.26 -9.34 9.34
CA ILE A 13 37.11 -8.48 9.06
C ILE A 13 36.19 -9.24 8.09
N PHE A 14 35.13 -9.83 8.62
CA PHE A 14 34.03 -10.37 7.84
C PHE A 14 33.21 -9.19 7.27
N VAL A 15 33.51 -8.81 6.03
CA VAL A 15 32.66 -7.85 5.29
C VAL A 15 31.38 -8.58 4.90
N CYS A 16 30.35 -8.42 5.72
CA CYS A 16 29.00 -8.84 5.36
C CYS A 16 28.48 -7.90 4.27
N SER A 17 28.65 -8.29 3.01
CA SER A 17 28.00 -7.59 1.90
C SER A 17 26.50 -7.83 2.00
N VAL A 18 25.78 -6.90 2.63
CA VAL A 18 24.31 -6.87 2.57
C VAL A 18 23.95 -6.60 1.10
N THR A 19 23.48 -7.63 0.42
CA THR A 19 22.87 -7.48 -0.90
C THR A 19 21.51 -6.83 -0.64
N THR A 20 21.42 -5.52 -0.79
CA THR A 20 20.14 -4.84 -0.91
C THR A 20 19.49 -5.32 -2.19
N ALA A 21 18.39 -6.07 -2.06
CA ALA A 21 17.52 -6.32 -3.19
C ALA A 21 17.08 -4.96 -3.76
N ILE A 22 17.27 -4.75 -5.07
CA ILE A 22 16.68 -3.63 -5.77
C ILE A 22 15.18 -3.94 -5.85
N ALA A 23 14.41 -3.45 -4.88
CA ALA A 23 12.97 -3.37 -5.04
C ALA A 23 12.69 -2.51 -6.28
N GLY A 24 11.92 -3.03 -7.23
CA GLY A 24 11.46 -2.23 -8.36
C GLY A 24 10.74 -0.98 -7.85
N ALA A 25 10.76 0.11 -8.63
CA ALA A 25 9.94 1.27 -8.30
C ALA A 25 8.47 0.86 -8.50
N TYR A 26 7.73 0.73 -7.40
CA TYR A 26 6.33 0.28 -7.39
C TYR A 26 5.35 1.42 -7.13
N ASP A 27 5.66 2.65 -7.57
CA ASP A 27 4.84 3.83 -7.29
C ASP A 27 3.47 3.77 -7.99
N GLY A 28 2.45 4.26 -7.29
CA GLY A 28 1.09 4.37 -7.82
C GLY A 28 0.03 3.62 -7.03
N LEU A 29 -1.13 3.44 -7.67
CA LEU A 29 -2.32 2.85 -7.09
C LEU A 29 -2.37 1.34 -7.34
N TRP A 30 -2.53 0.57 -6.28
CA TRP A 30 -2.68 -0.87 -6.31
C TRP A 30 -4.06 -1.25 -5.78
N ILE A 31 -4.76 -2.11 -6.51
CA ILE A 31 -6.06 -2.67 -6.10
C ILE A 31 -5.87 -4.17 -5.95
N GLY A 32 -6.10 -4.66 -4.73
CA GLY A 32 -5.93 -6.06 -4.39
C GLY A 32 -7.22 -6.68 -3.89
N GLN A 33 -7.22 -8.02 -3.87
CA GLN A 33 -8.25 -8.81 -3.23
C GLN A 33 -7.58 -9.82 -2.29
N ILE A 34 -8.14 -9.95 -1.09
CA ILE A 34 -7.74 -10.94 -0.08
C ILE A 34 -8.86 -11.98 0.00
N ASP A 35 -8.50 -13.26 -0.08
CA ASP A 35 -9.46 -14.34 0.02
C ASP A 35 -9.43 -14.95 1.43
N ILE A 36 -10.49 -14.73 2.21
CA ILE A 36 -10.65 -15.39 3.51
C ILE A 36 -11.29 -16.76 3.28
N THR A 37 -10.46 -17.80 3.43
CA THR A 37 -10.85 -19.20 3.17
C THR A 37 -11.04 -20.04 4.43
N LYS A 38 -10.62 -19.51 5.59
CA LYS A 38 -10.81 -20.15 6.89
C LYS A 38 -11.14 -19.12 7.97
N VAL A 39 -12.01 -19.49 8.90
CA VAL A 39 -12.39 -18.65 10.06
C VAL A 39 -12.48 -19.53 11.32
N SER A 40 -12.26 -18.93 12.49
CA SER A 40 -12.54 -19.58 13.77
C SER A 40 -13.87 -19.07 14.34
N GLU A 41 -14.56 -19.92 15.11
CA GLU A 41 -15.76 -19.55 15.84
C GLU A 41 -15.35 -18.96 17.20
N ALA A 42 -15.41 -17.63 17.34
CA ALA A 42 -14.90 -16.94 18.52
C ALA A 42 -15.58 -17.34 19.85
N VAL A 43 -16.81 -17.85 19.79
CA VAL A 43 -17.61 -18.27 20.96
C VAL A 43 -17.66 -19.80 21.12
N SER A 44 -16.85 -20.54 20.35
CA SER A 44 -16.84 -22.00 20.43
C SER A 44 -16.48 -22.47 21.84
N LYS A 45 -17.24 -23.46 22.34
CA LYS A 45 -16.98 -24.10 23.64
C LYS A 45 -15.89 -25.17 23.57
N THR A 46 -15.51 -25.59 22.36
CA THR A 46 -14.59 -26.72 22.13
C THR A 46 -13.27 -26.27 21.50
N ASP A 47 -13.31 -25.33 20.56
CA ASP A 47 -12.10 -24.79 19.92
C ASP A 47 -12.40 -23.42 19.26
N ALA A 48 -11.91 -22.35 19.88
CA ALA A 48 -12.10 -20.98 19.40
C ALA A 48 -10.91 -20.42 18.60
N THR A 49 -9.80 -21.17 18.51
CA THR A 49 -8.54 -20.66 17.97
C THR A 49 -8.12 -21.33 16.67
N THR A 50 -8.59 -22.56 16.39
CA THR A 50 -8.27 -23.25 15.14
C THR A 50 -9.20 -22.81 14.00
N PRO A 51 -8.66 -22.23 12.90
CA PRO A 51 -9.50 -21.85 11.76
C PRO A 51 -9.99 -23.07 10.98
N SER A 52 -11.30 -23.13 10.74
CA SER A 52 -11.95 -24.13 9.90
C SER A 52 -12.29 -23.56 8.52
N PRO A 53 -12.35 -24.39 7.46
CA PRO A 53 -12.73 -23.93 6.12
C PRO A 53 -14.13 -23.34 6.07
N VAL A 54 -14.30 -22.25 5.33
CA VAL A 54 -15.63 -21.68 5.04
C VAL A 54 -16.25 -22.34 3.80
N ALA A 55 -17.58 -22.44 3.79
CA ALA A 55 -18.31 -22.95 2.62
C ALA A 55 -18.17 -22.03 1.39
N ASN A 56 -18.10 -20.71 1.62
CA ASN A 56 -17.90 -19.70 0.58
C ASN A 56 -16.81 -18.72 1.04
N PRO A 57 -15.69 -18.61 0.31
CA PRO A 57 -14.66 -17.63 0.63
C PRO A 57 -15.20 -16.20 0.62
N PHE A 58 -14.76 -15.40 1.59
CA PHE A 58 -15.09 -13.98 1.62
C PHE A 58 -14.00 -13.18 0.93
N LEU A 59 -14.39 -12.39 -0.07
CA LEU A 59 -13.47 -11.59 -0.89
C LEU A 59 -13.34 -10.19 -0.31
N LEU A 60 -12.16 -9.90 0.23
CA LEU A 60 -11.84 -8.62 0.84
C LEU A 60 -11.12 -7.70 -0.16
N LYS A 61 -11.74 -6.60 -0.59
CA LYS A 61 -11.09 -5.62 -1.48
C LYS A 61 -10.19 -4.67 -0.68
N ILE A 62 -8.94 -4.54 -1.12
CA ILE A 62 -7.96 -3.60 -0.57
C ILE A 62 -7.48 -2.61 -1.62
N ILE A 63 -7.12 -1.41 -1.17
CA ILE A 63 -6.58 -0.35 -2.01
C ILE A 63 -5.32 0.16 -1.35
N LEU A 64 -4.19 0.08 -2.04
CA LEU A 64 -2.90 0.56 -1.55
C LEU A 64 -2.38 1.66 -2.47
N HIS A 65 -1.66 2.62 -1.90
CA HIS A 65 -0.89 3.59 -2.64
C HIS A 65 0.56 3.53 -2.21
N VAL A 66 1.46 3.43 -3.19
CA VAL A 66 2.90 3.49 -2.98
C VAL A 66 3.39 4.83 -3.50
N ASP A 67 4.03 5.61 -2.64
CA ASP A 67 4.59 6.90 -3.06
C ASP A 67 6.00 6.76 -3.65
N ALA A 68 6.55 7.88 -4.14
CA ALA A 68 7.90 7.92 -4.72
C ALA A 68 9.02 7.61 -3.70
N SER A 69 8.72 7.58 -2.40
CA SER A 69 9.63 7.17 -1.33
C SER A 69 9.45 5.69 -0.94
N ASN A 70 8.65 4.93 -1.71
CA ASN A 70 8.24 3.56 -1.42
C ASN A 70 7.48 3.40 -0.08
N GLN A 71 6.85 4.46 0.43
CA GLN A 71 5.94 4.32 1.56
C GLN A 71 4.59 3.80 1.07
N ILE A 72 4.05 2.83 1.79
CA ILE A 72 2.80 2.16 1.42
C ILE A 72 1.71 2.65 2.35
N ARG A 73 0.61 3.11 1.76
CA ARG A 73 -0.57 3.56 2.50
C ARG A 73 -1.76 2.73 2.07
N LEU A 74 -2.43 2.12 3.05
CA LEU A 74 -3.75 1.55 2.87
C LEU A 74 -4.76 2.68 2.80
N LEU A 75 -5.58 2.70 1.75
CA LEU A 75 -6.58 3.74 1.51
C LEU A 75 -7.98 3.21 1.81
N ARG A 76 -8.77 4.01 2.54
CA ARG A 76 -10.20 3.76 2.72
C ARG A 76 -10.95 3.98 1.42
N ASP A 77 -10.72 5.13 0.80
CA ASP A 77 -11.21 5.41 -0.54
C ASP A 77 -10.28 6.32 -1.34
N VAL A 78 -10.45 6.31 -2.66
CA VAL A 78 -9.72 7.18 -3.59
C VAL A 78 -10.60 7.50 -4.77
N THR A 79 -10.57 8.76 -5.21
CA THR A 79 -11.25 9.20 -6.43
C THR A 79 -10.23 9.46 -7.52
N ILE A 80 -10.34 8.72 -8.63
CA ILE A 80 -9.53 8.95 -9.84
C ILE A 80 -10.15 10.13 -10.59
N MET A 81 -9.36 11.19 -10.73
CA MET A 81 -9.70 12.43 -11.41
C MET A 81 -8.62 12.78 -12.45
N GLN A 82 -8.78 13.89 -13.16
CA GLN A 82 -7.76 14.45 -14.03
C GLN A 82 -7.54 15.94 -13.79
N LYS A 83 -6.33 16.40 -14.08
CA LYS A 83 -5.96 17.82 -14.02
C LYS A 83 -5.40 18.25 -15.37
N ARG A 84 -5.92 19.36 -15.90
CA ARG A 84 -5.33 20.07 -17.04
C ARG A 84 -4.16 20.92 -16.58
N TYR A 85 -3.11 20.94 -17.38
CA TYR A 85 -1.96 21.82 -17.18
C TYR A 85 -1.34 22.17 -18.53
N LYS A 86 -0.55 23.24 -18.59
CA LYS A 86 0.19 23.63 -19.79
C LYS A 86 1.65 23.24 -19.65
N GLN A 87 2.20 22.61 -20.68
CA GLN A 87 3.62 22.32 -20.80
C GLN A 87 4.09 22.81 -22.17
N ASN A 88 5.03 23.75 -22.20
CA ASN A 88 5.50 24.38 -23.45
C ASN A 88 4.36 24.93 -24.33
N ASN A 89 3.37 25.60 -23.72
CA ASN A 89 2.14 26.09 -24.36
C ASN A 89 1.23 25.02 -24.99
N VAL A 90 1.47 23.73 -24.71
CA VAL A 90 0.58 22.64 -25.11
C VAL A 90 -0.30 22.25 -23.93
N ASP A 91 -1.60 22.14 -24.16
CA ASP A 91 -2.55 21.64 -23.16
C ASP A 91 -2.34 20.14 -22.95
N MET A 92 -2.00 19.77 -21.72
CA MET A 92 -1.76 18.41 -21.27
C MET A 92 -2.80 18.02 -20.23
N ILE A 93 -3.02 16.72 -20.08
CA ILE A 93 -3.88 16.13 -19.07
C ILE A 93 -3.09 15.07 -18.32
N ARG A 94 -3.15 15.10 -16.99
CA ARG A 94 -2.62 14.01 -16.15
C ARG A 94 -3.72 13.45 -15.26
N ARG A 95 -3.66 12.14 -15.02
CA ARG A 95 -4.50 11.50 -13.99
C ARG A 95 -3.97 11.85 -12.61
N VAL A 96 -4.88 11.99 -11.67
CA VAL A 96 -4.58 12.25 -10.27
C VAL A 96 -5.46 11.36 -9.39
N LEU A 97 -4.92 11.02 -8.23
CA LEU A 97 -5.64 10.33 -7.17
C LEU A 97 -6.01 11.37 -6.11
N VAL A 98 -7.28 11.43 -5.75
CA VAL A 98 -7.79 12.38 -4.77
C VAL A 98 -8.35 11.59 -3.58
N THR A 99 -7.72 11.75 -2.43
CA THR A 99 -8.11 11.12 -1.15
C THR A 99 -8.89 12.07 -0.25
N ASP A 100 -8.72 13.40 -0.41
CA ASP A 100 -9.53 14.42 0.28
C ASP A 100 -10.67 14.89 -0.63
N ASN A 101 -11.91 14.62 -0.20
CA ASN A 101 -13.12 14.99 -0.92
C ASN A 101 -13.26 16.51 -1.13
N ASN A 102 -12.71 17.33 -0.23
CA ASN A 102 -12.79 18.79 -0.35
C ASN A 102 -11.98 19.32 -1.55
N LEU A 103 -11.04 18.52 -2.06
CA LEU A 103 -10.22 18.88 -3.22
C LEU A 103 -10.86 18.47 -4.54
N ILE A 104 -11.92 17.65 -4.55
CA ILE A 104 -12.59 17.18 -5.78
C ILE A 104 -12.99 18.35 -6.72
N PRO A 105 -13.52 19.49 -6.25
CA PRO A 105 -13.86 20.62 -7.12
C PRO A 105 -12.68 21.22 -7.90
N ASN A 106 -11.43 20.95 -7.48
CA ASN A 106 -10.23 21.44 -8.15
C ASN A 106 -9.78 20.55 -9.34
N PHE A 107 -10.53 19.49 -9.63
CA PHE A 107 -10.19 18.51 -10.66
C PHE A 107 -11.38 18.21 -11.57
N GLU A 108 -11.08 17.70 -12.77
CA GLU A 108 -12.08 17.26 -13.73
C GLU A 108 -12.31 15.75 -13.64
N GLY A 109 -13.50 15.28 -13.99
CA GLY A 109 -13.80 13.86 -14.09
C GLY A 109 -13.05 13.17 -15.24
N VAL A 110 -12.89 11.84 -15.12
CA VAL A 110 -12.16 11.00 -16.10
C VAL A 110 -13.08 10.18 -17.00
N VAL A 111 -14.37 10.06 -16.67
CA VAL A 111 -15.37 9.34 -17.46
C VAL A 111 -16.55 10.26 -17.72
N ARG A 112 -17.16 10.15 -18.90
CA ARG A 112 -18.41 10.86 -19.21
C ARG A 112 -19.62 10.01 -18.78
N ARG A 113 -20.51 10.58 -17.98
CA ARG A 113 -21.79 10.00 -17.55
C ARG A 113 -22.86 11.08 -17.66
N ASP A 114 -23.95 10.81 -18.36
CA ASP A 114 -25.08 11.73 -18.55
C ASP A 114 -24.65 13.13 -19.07
N GLY A 115 -23.67 13.16 -19.97
CA GLY A 115 -23.12 14.39 -20.55
C GLY A 115 -22.08 15.11 -19.68
N ALA A 116 -22.01 14.82 -18.38
CA ALA A 116 -21.04 15.39 -17.46
C ALA A 116 -19.77 14.52 -17.32
N LEU A 117 -18.62 15.16 -17.05
CA LEU A 117 -17.40 14.44 -16.67
C LEU A 117 -17.43 14.16 -15.16
N VAL A 118 -17.25 12.89 -14.79
CA VAL A 118 -17.25 12.42 -13.40
C VAL A 118 -15.99 11.61 -13.07
N GLY A 119 -15.57 11.65 -11.80
CA GLY A 119 -14.50 10.82 -11.27
C GLY A 119 -14.93 9.36 -11.09
N ILE A 120 -13.95 8.48 -10.91
CA ILE A 120 -14.19 7.09 -10.48
C ILE A 120 -13.80 6.98 -9.01
N ARG A 121 -14.76 6.78 -8.12
CA ARG A 121 -14.49 6.49 -6.70
C ARG A 121 -14.30 5.00 -6.49
N LEU A 122 -13.20 4.64 -5.85
CA LEU A 122 -12.89 3.28 -5.41
C LEU A 122 -12.84 3.29 -3.88
N GLY A 123 -13.45 2.29 -3.25
CA GLY A 123 -13.41 2.09 -1.80
C GLY A 123 -12.90 0.70 -1.46
N SER A 124 -12.10 0.60 -0.42
CA SER A 124 -11.74 -0.67 0.21
C SER A 124 -12.86 -1.10 1.18
N LEU A 125 -12.78 -2.33 1.69
CA LEU A 125 -13.69 -2.75 2.76
C LEU A 125 -13.29 -2.10 4.10
N ALA A 126 -14.22 -2.08 5.04
CA ALA A 126 -14.05 -1.37 6.30
C ALA A 126 -12.89 -1.94 7.12
N PHE A 127 -11.78 -1.21 7.17
CA PHE A 127 -10.76 -1.34 8.20
C PHE A 127 -11.03 -0.32 9.31
N ASP A 128 -10.42 -0.53 10.48
CA ASP A 128 -10.49 0.40 11.60
C ASP A 128 -9.55 1.58 11.37
N PHE A 129 -9.95 2.47 10.46
CA PHE A 129 -9.25 3.72 10.20
C PHE A 129 -9.62 4.75 11.28
N ASP A 130 -8.67 5.62 11.64
CA ASP A 130 -9.00 6.84 12.36
C ASP A 130 -10.11 7.59 11.60
N PRO A 131 -11.22 7.99 12.24
CA PRO A 131 -12.35 8.62 11.56
C PRO A 131 -11.96 9.90 10.81
N THR A 132 -10.87 10.56 11.21
CA THR A 132 -10.34 11.79 10.59
C THR A 132 -9.38 11.53 9.43
N LEU A 133 -8.87 10.29 9.29
CA LEU A 133 -7.87 9.94 8.28
C LEU A 133 -8.45 8.99 7.22
N ASN A 134 -8.12 9.25 5.96
CA ASN A 134 -8.50 8.38 4.84
C ASN A 134 -7.43 7.32 4.50
N GLU A 135 -6.31 7.32 5.23
CA GLU A 135 -5.16 6.49 4.95
C GLU A 135 -4.53 5.95 6.24
N PHE A 136 -3.89 4.79 6.11
CA PHE A 136 -3.14 4.15 7.18
C PHE A 136 -1.77 3.71 6.65
N LEU A 137 -0.69 4.09 7.33
CA LEU A 137 0.66 3.69 6.94
C LEU A 137 0.83 2.20 7.21
N VAL A 138 1.16 1.44 6.16
CA VAL A 138 1.44 0.02 6.28
C VAL A 138 2.94 -0.15 6.47
N THR A 139 3.34 -0.93 7.48
CA THR A 139 4.72 -1.33 7.68
C THR A 139 4.97 -2.70 7.05
N GLY A 140 6.17 -2.90 6.51
CA GLY A 140 6.56 -4.16 5.87
C GLY A 140 7.29 -3.95 4.55
N VAL A 141 7.65 -5.07 3.91
CA VAL A 141 8.21 -5.09 2.56
C VAL A 141 7.07 -5.40 1.59
N PHE A 142 7.02 -4.69 0.47
CA PHE A 142 6.09 -4.95 -0.62
C PHE A 142 6.88 -5.47 -1.82
N GLY A 143 6.47 -6.63 -2.34
CA GLY A 143 7.21 -7.39 -3.34
C GLY A 143 8.05 -8.48 -2.70
#